data_AF-A0A8J3TIE1-F1
#
_entry.id   AF-A0A8J3TIE1-F1
#
_cell.length_a   1.000
_cell.length_b   1.000
_cell.length_c   1.000
_cell.angle_alpha   90.00
_cell.angle_beta   90.00
_cell.angle_gamma   90.00
#
_symmetry.space_group_name_H-M   'P 1'
#
loop_
_entity.id
_entity.type
_entity.pdbx_description
1 polymer ?
#
loop_
_entity_poly.entity_id
_entity_poly.type
_entity_poly.pdbx_seq_one_letter_code
_entity_poly.pdbx_strand_id
1 'polypeptide(L)'
;MDLEEARVLALGLMTQHGLTGWRLVFDNAKTRAGVCRSDRKEIGLSRVLTRLYSQAEVTDTVLHEIAHALVGTRHGHDKIWRATALRIGCSGTRCVPEESPKVEGAWVGMCPAGHRSTVHRRPVRVRSCRQCSPAFDTSALFEWTYRGQPAPMDPRYVAELARIQGRVVVPAVVPLRVGDRVRVTGGGKYGGLVGTIAKRGRSRYQVQTKAGVLSTPFALVEPVETR
;
A
#
# COMPACT_ATOMS: atom_id res chain seq x y z
N MET A 1 -1.08 -14.52 19.35
CA MET A 1 -2.24 -15.08 20.07
C MET A 1 -3.17 -15.76 19.08
N ASP A 2 -3.89 -16.82 19.45
CA ASP A 2 -4.92 -17.38 18.54
C ASP A 2 -6.10 -16.40 18.37
N LEU A 3 -6.79 -16.46 17.23
CA LEU A 3 -7.89 -15.52 16.94
C LEU A 3 -9.13 -15.75 17.79
N GLU A 4 -9.38 -16.98 18.23
CA GLU A 4 -10.52 -17.28 19.09
C GLU A 4 -10.25 -16.81 20.52
N GLU A 5 -9.04 -17.03 21.03
CA GLU A 5 -8.60 -16.46 22.31
C GLU A 5 -8.73 -14.93 22.27
N ALA A 6 -8.24 -14.29 21.19
CA ALA A 6 -8.32 -12.85 21.04
C ALA A 6 -9.76 -12.35 20.95
N ARG A 7 -10.67 -13.13 20.35
CA ARG A 7 -12.10 -12.84 20.32
C ARG A 7 -12.69 -12.86 21.73
N VAL A 8 -12.45 -13.92 22.49
CA VAL A 8 -12.96 -14.06 23.86
C VAL A 8 -12.46 -12.92 24.74
N LEU A 9 -11.15 -12.65 24.69
CA LEU A 9 -10.51 -11.52 25.38
C LEU A 9 -11.19 -10.19 25.03
N ALA A 10 -11.30 -9.89 23.73
CA ALA A 10 -11.81 -8.60 23.29
C ALA A 10 -13.29 -8.40 23.65
N LEU A 11 -14.12 -9.43 23.49
CA LEU A 11 -15.53 -9.38 23.89
C LEU A 11 -15.70 -9.22 25.41
N GLY A 12 -14.84 -9.87 26.21
CA GLY A 12 -14.80 -9.69 27.66
C GLY A 12 -14.50 -8.24 28.05
N LEU A 13 -13.46 -7.65 27.47
CA LEU A 13 -13.08 -6.25 27.71
C LEU A 13 -14.17 -5.27 27.25
N MET A 14 -14.77 -5.49 26.07
CA MET A 14 -15.89 -4.68 25.58
C MET A 14 -17.07 -4.72 26.56
N THR A 15 -17.41 -5.90 27.09
CA THR A 15 -18.47 -6.08 28.08
C THR A 15 -18.13 -5.36 29.38
N GLN A 16 -16.91 -5.57 29.89
CA GLN A 16 -16.41 -4.93 31.12
C GLN A 16 -16.49 -3.40 31.06
N HIS A 17 -16.26 -2.80 29.88
CA HIS A 17 -16.29 -1.35 29.70
C HIS A 17 -17.61 -0.82 29.16
N GLY A 18 -18.68 -1.62 29.14
CA GLY A 18 -20.03 -1.16 28.85
C GLY A 18 -20.30 -0.83 27.37
N LEU A 19 -19.56 -1.42 26.43
CA LEU A 19 -19.76 -1.25 24.99
C LEU A 19 -20.99 -2.04 24.48
N THR A 20 -22.16 -1.78 25.06
CA THR A 20 -23.42 -2.44 24.70
C THR A 20 -23.81 -2.09 23.26
N GLY A 21 -24.13 -3.12 22.46
CA GLY A 21 -24.49 -2.98 21.06
C GLY A 21 -23.31 -2.74 20.10
N TRP A 22 -22.07 -2.79 20.60
CA TRP A 22 -20.88 -2.81 19.75
C TRP A 22 -20.54 -4.22 19.29
N ARG A 23 -19.89 -4.33 18.13
CA ARG A 23 -19.41 -5.60 17.58
C ARG A 23 -17.90 -5.65 17.47
N LEU A 24 -17.33 -6.83 17.70
CA LEU A 24 -15.95 -7.13 17.33
C LEU A 24 -15.91 -7.63 15.88
N VAL A 25 -15.04 -7.04 15.07
CA VAL A 25 -14.78 -7.48 13.69
C VAL A 25 -13.29 -7.74 13.47
N PHE A 26 -13.00 -8.58 12.50
CA PHE A 26 -11.63 -8.94 12.13
C PHE A 26 -11.38 -8.57 10.66
N ASP A 27 -10.26 -7.90 10.39
CA ASP A 27 -9.85 -7.54 9.03
C ASP A 27 -8.44 -8.06 8.67
N ASN A 28 -7.98 -7.78 7.45
CA ASN A 28 -6.67 -8.20 6.95
C ASN A 28 -5.67 -7.02 6.87
N ALA A 29 -5.83 -5.99 7.71
CA ALA A 29 -4.87 -4.89 7.77
C ALA A 29 -3.48 -5.41 8.18
N LYS A 30 -2.42 -4.87 7.59
CA LYS A 30 -1.04 -5.33 7.83
C LYS A 30 -0.18 -4.33 8.60
N THR A 31 -0.69 -3.11 8.74
CA THR A 31 0.03 -1.97 9.34
C THR A 31 -0.75 -1.30 10.47
N ARG A 32 -1.96 -1.77 10.77
CA ARG A 32 -2.85 -1.20 11.78
C ARG A 32 -3.42 -2.36 12.59
N ALA A 33 -3.15 -2.37 13.89
CA ALA A 33 -3.54 -3.45 14.80
C ALA A 33 -5.03 -3.39 15.17
N GLY A 34 -5.52 -2.21 15.53
CA GLY A 34 -6.90 -1.95 15.94
C GLY A 34 -7.58 -0.83 15.14
N VAL A 35 -8.91 -0.73 15.20
CA VAL A 35 -9.66 0.46 14.76
C VAL A 35 -11.01 0.55 15.47
N CYS A 36 -11.36 1.74 15.93
CA CYS A 36 -12.69 2.09 16.38
C CYS A 36 -13.51 2.72 15.24
N ARG A 37 -14.67 2.14 14.93
CA ARG A 37 -15.64 2.64 13.94
C ARG A 37 -16.92 3.02 14.66
N SER A 38 -16.97 4.25 15.16
CA SER A 38 -18.07 4.76 15.98
C SER A 38 -19.39 4.88 15.22
N ASP A 39 -19.35 5.13 13.90
CA ASP A 39 -20.51 5.15 13.00
C ASP A 39 -21.26 3.81 12.96
N ARG A 40 -20.52 2.71 13.05
CA ARG A 40 -21.05 1.33 12.97
C ARG A 40 -21.11 0.62 14.30
N LYS A 41 -20.60 1.26 15.36
CA LYS A 41 -20.33 0.64 16.67
C LYS A 41 -19.49 -0.63 16.54
N GLU A 42 -18.33 -0.53 15.89
CA GLU A 42 -17.42 -1.67 15.71
C GLU A 42 -16.03 -1.39 16.27
N ILE A 43 -15.47 -2.39 16.95
CA ILE A 43 -14.05 -2.50 17.24
C ILE A 43 -13.47 -3.53 16.27
N GLY A 44 -12.50 -3.11 15.46
CA GLY A 44 -11.85 -3.95 14.46
C GLY A 44 -10.44 -4.33 14.86
N LEU A 45 -10.08 -5.61 14.75
CA LEU A 45 -8.72 -6.10 14.94
C LEU A 45 -8.14 -6.69 13.64
N SER A 46 -6.85 -6.50 13.41
CA SER A 46 -6.15 -7.18 12.32
C SER A 46 -5.89 -8.64 12.65
N ARG A 47 -6.47 -9.55 11.85
CA ARG A 47 -6.17 -11.00 11.96
C ARG A 47 -4.68 -11.30 11.79
N VAL A 48 -4.01 -10.51 10.96
CA VAL A 48 -2.61 -10.73 10.61
C VAL A 48 -1.71 -10.34 11.78
N LEU A 49 -1.96 -9.18 12.40
CA LEU A 49 -1.14 -8.68 13.51
C LEU A 49 -1.49 -9.35 14.84
N THR A 50 -2.77 -9.63 15.12
CA THR A 50 -3.19 -10.35 16.34
C THR A 50 -2.49 -11.70 16.50
N ARG A 51 -2.22 -12.40 15.39
CA ARG A 51 -1.48 -13.67 15.42
C ARG A 51 -0.02 -13.49 15.82
N LEU A 52 0.59 -12.37 15.46
CA LEU A 52 1.99 -12.08 15.76
C LEU A 52 2.20 -11.51 17.17
N TYR A 53 1.15 -10.92 17.74
CA TYR A 53 1.22 -10.24 19.02
C TYR A 53 0.99 -11.18 20.21
N SER A 54 1.65 -10.85 21.30
CA SER A 54 1.39 -11.42 22.63
C SER A 54 -0.01 -11.03 23.12
N GLN A 55 -0.53 -11.76 24.11
CA GLN A 55 -1.80 -11.42 24.73
C GLN A 55 -1.80 -10.01 25.34
N ALA A 56 -0.67 -9.55 25.89
CA ALA A 56 -0.53 -8.22 26.45
C ALA A 56 -0.67 -7.12 25.37
N GLU A 57 0.01 -7.28 24.23
CA GLU A 57 -0.10 -6.35 23.10
C GLU A 57 -1.51 -6.34 22.48
N VAL A 58 -2.17 -7.50 22.41
CA VAL A 58 -3.56 -7.59 21.93
C VAL A 58 -4.51 -6.91 22.93
N THR A 59 -4.34 -7.15 24.23
CA THR A 59 -5.10 -6.47 25.30
C THR A 59 -4.96 -4.95 25.18
N ASP A 60 -3.73 -4.45 25.05
CA ASP A 60 -3.46 -3.02 24.94
C ASP A 60 -4.11 -2.43 23.67
N THR A 61 -4.03 -3.14 22.55
CA THR A 61 -4.71 -2.75 21.30
C THR A 61 -6.23 -2.67 21.48
N VAL A 62 -6.85 -3.66 22.13
CA VAL A 62 -8.30 -3.65 22.36
C VAL A 62 -8.70 -2.50 23.26
N LEU A 63 -8.00 -2.31 24.38
CA LEU A 63 -8.28 -1.21 25.32
C LEU A 63 -8.07 0.16 24.66
N HIS A 64 -7.08 0.29 23.77
CA HIS A 64 -6.88 1.50 22.97
C HIS A 64 -8.13 1.86 22.15
N GLU A 65 -8.71 0.89 21.45
CA GLU A 65 -9.90 1.11 20.64
C GLU A 65 -11.17 1.30 21.49
N ILE A 66 -11.26 0.62 22.64
CA ILE A 66 -12.31 0.85 23.64
C ILE A 66 -12.24 2.28 24.17
N ALA A 67 -11.05 2.82 24.47
CA ALA A 67 -10.89 4.20 24.90
C ALA A 67 -11.44 5.18 23.85
N HIS A 68 -11.17 4.96 22.56
CA HIS A 68 -11.77 5.74 21.47
C HIS A 68 -13.29 5.63 21.42
N ALA A 69 -13.85 4.44 21.66
CA ALA A 69 -15.30 4.24 21.71
C ALA A 69 -15.96 4.99 22.88
N LEU A 70 -15.28 5.05 24.03
CA LEU A 70 -15.78 5.71 25.25
C LEU A 70 -15.75 7.24 25.15
N VAL A 71 -14.66 7.82 24.64
CA VAL A 71 -14.54 9.29 24.58
C VAL A 71 -15.08 9.86 23.27
N GLY A 72 -15.13 9.06 22.21
CA GLY A 72 -15.49 9.47 20.86
C GLY A 72 -14.25 9.75 19.99
N THR A 73 -14.28 9.26 18.76
CA THR A 73 -13.15 9.28 17.81
C THR A 73 -12.63 10.66 17.42
N ARG A 74 -13.40 11.73 17.69
CA ARG A 74 -12.98 13.13 17.45
C ARG A 74 -11.85 13.58 18.37
N HIS A 75 -11.68 12.95 19.53
CA HIS A 75 -10.60 13.27 20.46
C HIS A 75 -9.22 12.84 19.95
N GLY A 76 -9.15 11.95 18.96
CA GLY A 76 -7.88 11.33 18.57
C GLY A 76 -7.16 10.79 19.80
N HIS A 77 -5.88 11.13 19.96
CA HIS A 77 -5.07 10.72 21.11
C HIS A 77 -4.79 11.90 22.07
N ASP A 78 -5.76 12.78 22.27
CA ASP A 78 -5.63 13.93 23.17
C ASP A 78 -5.55 13.54 24.66
N LYS A 79 -5.51 14.55 25.54
CA LYS A 79 -5.46 14.34 26.99
C LYS A 79 -6.68 13.60 27.57
N ILE A 80 -7.86 13.75 26.96
CA ILE A 80 -9.11 13.10 27.41
C ILE A 80 -9.07 11.63 27.03
N TRP A 81 -8.68 11.32 25.79
CA TRP A 81 -8.44 9.95 25.35
C TRP A 81 -7.38 9.28 26.21
N ARG A 82 -6.22 9.92 26.41
CA ARG A 82 -5.09 9.34 27.16
C ARG A 82 -5.47 9.08 28.62
N ALA A 83 -6.17 10.00 29.28
CA ALA A 83 -6.66 9.80 30.64
C ALA A 83 -7.62 8.60 30.72
N THR A 84 -8.51 8.45 29.73
CA THR A 84 -9.43 7.30 29.67
C THR A 84 -8.68 6.00 29.40
N ALA A 85 -7.74 6.00 28.46
CA ALA A 85 -6.91 4.84 28.12
C ALA A 85 -6.16 4.31 29.36
N LEU A 86 -5.45 5.19 30.08
CA LEU A 86 -4.74 4.81 31.31
C LEU A 86 -5.70 4.28 32.39
N ARG A 87 -6.86 4.93 32.56
CA ARG A 87 -7.87 4.53 33.55
C ARG A 87 -8.44 3.12 33.30
N ILE A 88 -8.53 2.69 32.05
CA ILE A 88 -9.02 1.35 31.69
C ILE A 88 -7.90 0.31 31.52
N GLY A 89 -6.65 0.67 31.85
CA GLY A 89 -5.51 -0.25 31.81
C GLY A 89 -4.77 -0.32 30.47
N CYS A 90 -5.05 0.57 29.52
CA CYS A 90 -4.21 0.75 28.33
C CYS A 90 -2.95 1.54 28.70
N SER A 91 -1.85 1.29 27.98
CA SER A 91 -0.58 2.01 28.06
C SER A 91 -0.71 3.52 27.78
N GLY A 92 -1.77 3.94 27.08
CA GLY A 92 -1.95 5.31 26.61
C GLY A 92 -0.94 5.72 25.54
N THR A 93 -0.23 4.75 24.96
CA THR A 93 0.67 4.99 23.82
C THR A 93 -0.12 5.01 22.51
N ARG A 94 0.29 5.88 21.59
CA ARG A 94 -0.43 6.06 20.32
C ARG A 94 -0.17 4.93 19.33
N CYS A 95 1.04 4.39 19.34
CA CYS A 95 1.50 3.37 18.42
C CYS A 95 1.92 2.15 19.21
N VAL A 96 1.73 0.97 18.62
CA VAL A 96 2.43 -0.23 19.07
C VAL A 96 3.94 0.03 19.09
N PRO A 97 4.67 -0.61 20.02
CA PRO A 97 6.12 -0.47 20.10
C PRO A 97 6.83 -0.73 18.76
N GLU A 98 7.98 -0.09 18.55
CA GLU A 98 8.68 -0.18 17.25
C GLU A 98 9.24 -1.58 16.99
N GLU A 99 9.59 -2.27 18.07
CA GLU A 99 10.08 -3.64 18.14
C GLU A 99 8.98 -4.70 17.96
N SER A 100 7.70 -4.31 18.08
CA SER A 100 6.60 -5.26 17.88
C SER A 100 6.66 -5.86 16.47
N PRO A 101 6.37 -7.16 16.31
CA PRO A 101 6.42 -7.82 15.01
C PRO A 101 5.63 -7.09 13.93
N LYS A 102 6.27 -6.84 12.79
CA LYS A 102 5.65 -6.19 11.62
C LYS A 102 5.47 -7.21 10.51
N VAL A 103 4.39 -7.03 9.74
CA VAL A 103 4.20 -7.83 8.52
C VAL A 103 5.08 -7.25 7.44
N GLU A 104 5.94 -8.07 6.86
CA GLU A 104 6.82 -7.63 5.78
C GLU A 104 6.03 -7.25 4.52
N GLY A 105 6.46 -6.14 3.91
CA GLY A 105 5.97 -5.70 2.61
C GLY A 105 6.52 -6.58 1.48
N ALA A 106 5.71 -6.86 0.47
CA ALA A 106 6.18 -7.58 -0.71
C ALA A 106 7.15 -6.75 -1.57
N TRP A 107 7.17 -5.42 -1.40
CA TRP A 107 8.13 -4.54 -2.03
C TRP A 107 9.22 -4.17 -1.03
N VAL A 108 10.47 -4.42 -1.41
CA VAL A 108 11.65 -4.20 -0.57
C VAL A 108 12.52 -3.15 -1.24
N GLY A 109 12.81 -2.08 -0.51
CA GLY A 109 13.67 -0.98 -0.91
C GLY A 109 15.01 -1.07 -0.19
N MET A 110 16.11 -0.96 -0.93
CA MET A 110 17.47 -0.86 -0.39
C MET A 110 18.06 0.49 -0.80
N CYS A 111 18.61 1.25 0.14
CA CYS A 111 19.37 2.45 -0.19
C CYS A 111 20.86 2.12 -0.39
N PRO A 112 21.67 3.02 -0.98
CA PRO A 112 23.10 2.77 -1.20
C PRO A 112 23.92 2.48 0.06
N ALA A 113 23.47 2.96 1.22
CA ALA A 113 24.10 2.66 2.52
C ALA A 113 23.68 1.29 3.11
N GLY A 114 22.85 0.51 2.41
CA GLY A 114 22.41 -0.81 2.86
C GLY A 114 21.18 -0.82 3.78
N HIS A 115 20.57 0.32 4.10
CA HIS A 115 19.35 0.35 4.90
C HIS A 115 18.16 -0.22 4.11
N ARG A 116 17.40 -1.08 4.78
CA ARG A 116 16.24 -1.79 4.22
C ARG A 116 14.93 -1.13 4.64
N SER A 117 13.99 -1.00 3.69
CA SER A 117 12.61 -0.56 3.95
C SER A 117 11.63 -1.44 3.21
N THR A 118 10.47 -1.77 3.80
CA THR A 118 9.44 -2.53 3.09
C THR A 118 8.09 -1.84 3.06
N VAL A 119 7.38 -2.07 1.95
CA VAL A 119 6.03 -1.54 1.73
C VAL A 119 5.14 -2.63 1.11
N HIS A 120 3.86 -2.63 1.47
CA HIS A 120 2.94 -3.66 0.97
C HIS A 120 2.48 -3.44 -0.47
N ARG A 121 2.58 -2.21 -0.98
CA ARG A 121 2.11 -1.82 -2.33
C ARG A 121 3.26 -1.23 -3.11
N ARG A 122 3.22 -1.41 -4.44
CA ARG A 122 4.18 -0.82 -5.37
C ARG A 122 4.35 0.68 -5.10
N PRO A 123 5.57 1.17 -4.86
CA PRO A 123 5.82 2.59 -4.71
C PRO A 123 5.36 3.35 -5.96
N VAL A 124 4.59 4.42 -5.74
CA VAL A 124 4.12 5.34 -6.79
C VAL A 124 4.85 6.67 -6.76
N ARG A 125 5.62 6.92 -5.69
CA ARG A 125 6.46 8.10 -5.50
C ARG A 125 7.87 7.68 -5.14
N VAL A 126 8.85 8.45 -5.58
CA VAL A 126 10.26 8.28 -5.21
C VAL A 126 10.43 8.55 -3.71
N ARG A 127 11.26 7.73 -3.05
CA ARG A 127 11.51 7.79 -1.61
C ARG A 127 13.00 7.72 -1.35
N SER A 128 13.47 8.52 -0.40
CA SER A 128 14.83 8.46 0.15
C SER A 128 14.82 7.87 1.56
N CYS A 129 15.98 7.35 1.98
CA CYS A 129 16.15 6.74 3.28
C CYS A 129 16.23 7.78 4.41
N ARG A 130 15.29 7.69 5.37
CA ARG A 130 15.26 8.57 6.55
C ARG A 130 16.36 8.31 7.57
N GLN A 131 16.99 7.14 7.53
CA GLN A 131 18.15 6.83 8.36
C GLN A 131 19.42 7.48 7.80
N CYS A 132 19.49 7.70 6.47
CA CYS A 132 20.59 8.43 5.85
C CYS A 132 20.43 9.95 5.99
N SER A 133 19.21 10.46 5.83
CA SER A 133 18.92 11.89 6.00
C SER A 133 17.48 12.10 6.46
N PRO A 134 17.23 12.99 7.44
CA PRO A 134 15.86 13.33 7.85
C PRO A 134 15.07 14.04 6.75
N ALA A 135 15.76 14.69 5.81
CA ALA A 135 15.17 15.34 4.64
C ALA A 135 15.20 14.42 3.41
N PHE A 136 14.51 14.84 2.34
CA PHE A 136 14.63 14.14 1.07
C PHE A 136 16.03 14.31 0.49
N ASP A 137 16.69 13.21 0.14
CA ASP A 137 18.07 13.19 -0.34
C ASP A 137 18.19 12.24 -1.54
N THR A 138 18.66 12.77 -2.65
CA THR A 138 18.83 12.05 -3.92
C THR A 138 19.98 11.05 -3.90
N SER A 139 20.91 11.17 -2.96
CA SER A 139 21.98 10.18 -2.75
C SER A 139 21.48 8.94 -1.99
N ALA A 140 20.32 9.04 -1.33
CA ALA A 140 19.77 8.01 -0.46
C ALA A 140 18.48 7.37 -1.02
N LEU A 141 18.28 7.38 -2.33
CA LEU A 141 17.09 6.81 -2.96
C LEU A 141 17.03 5.29 -2.79
N PHE A 142 15.82 4.78 -2.56
CA PHE A 142 15.59 3.34 -2.52
C PHE A 142 15.48 2.73 -3.91
N GLU A 143 16.26 1.68 -4.16
CA GLU A 143 16.04 0.74 -5.25
C GLU A 143 15.08 -0.36 -4.80
N TRP A 144 14.03 -0.61 -5.58
CA TRP A 144 12.92 -1.46 -5.18
C TRP A 144 12.89 -2.80 -5.92
N THR A 145 12.69 -3.88 -5.18
CA THR A 145 12.36 -5.22 -5.69
C THR A 145 10.95 -5.62 -5.26
N TYR A 146 10.31 -6.50 -6.02
CA TYR A 146 9.07 -7.17 -5.65
C TYR A 146 9.34 -8.65 -5.40
N ARG A 147 9.10 -9.11 -4.16
CA ARG A 147 9.38 -10.48 -3.71
C ARG A 147 10.82 -10.92 -4.04
N GLY A 148 11.78 -10.01 -3.86
CA GLY A 148 13.20 -10.26 -4.10
C GLY A 148 13.63 -10.21 -5.57
N GLN A 149 12.71 -9.91 -6.49
CA GLN A 149 13.02 -9.82 -7.92
C GLN A 149 12.88 -8.38 -8.43
N PRO A 150 13.70 -7.94 -9.39
CA PRO A 150 13.44 -6.71 -10.11
C PRO A 150 12.03 -6.72 -10.70
N ALA A 151 11.30 -5.62 -10.53
CA ALA A 151 9.97 -5.46 -11.08
C ALA A 151 9.84 -4.07 -11.71
N PRO A 152 9.08 -3.92 -12.80
CA PRO A 152 8.82 -2.60 -13.36
C PRO A 152 8.29 -1.64 -12.29
N MET A 153 8.64 -0.37 -12.35
CA MET A 153 8.14 0.69 -11.44
C MET A 153 6.93 1.42 -12.01
N ASP A 154 6.09 2.00 -11.13
CA ASP A 154 4.87 2.72 -11.55
C ASP A 154 5.26 3.89 -12.47
N PRO A 155 4.51 4.16 -13.56
CA PRO A 155 4.86 5.26 -14.47
C PRO A 155 5.02 6.61 -13.76
N ARG A 156 4.26 6.86 -12.69
CA ARG A 156 4.39 8.09 -11.88
C ARG A 156 5.71 8.12 -11.11
N TYR A 157 6.14 6.98 -10.59
CA TYR A 157 7.44 6.85 -9.93
C TYR A 157 8.56 7.11 -10.93
N VAL A 158 8.51 6.48 -12.12
CA VAL A 158 9.52 6.65 -13.16
C VAL A 158 9.62 8.11 -13.61
N ALA A 159 8.48 8.76 -13.86
CA ALA A 159 8.44 10.17 -14.26
C ALA A 159 8.93 11.12 -13.16
N GLU A 160 8.72 10.78 -11.88
CA GLU A 160 9.28 11.54 -10.76
C GLU A 160 10.80 11.32 -10.63
N LEU A 161 11.27 10.08 -10.73
CA LEU A 161 12.70 9.76 -10.64
C LEU A 161 13.50 10.45 -11.74
N ALA A 162 12.99 10.43 -12.96
CA ALA A 162 13.66 11.07 -14.09
C ALA A 162 13.74 12.60 -13.89
N ARG A 163 12.68 13.25 -13.39
CA ARG A 163 12.71 14.67 -12.98
C ARG A 163 13.76 14.95 -11.91
N ILE A 164 13.84 14.11 -10.88
CA ILE A 164 14.80 14.25 -9.77
C ILE A 164 16.25 14.12 -10.26
N GLN A 165 16.51 13.20 -11.20
CA GLN A 165 17.85 12.96 -11.74
C GLN A 165 18.30 14.01 -12.77
N GLY A 166 17.51 15.06 -13.02
CA GLY A 166 17.79 16.03 -14.08
C GLY A 166 17.82 15.40 -15.48
N ARG A 167 17.31 14.17 -15.62
CA ARG A 167 17.17 13.51 -16.91
C ARG A 167 15.93 14.11 -17.56
N VAL A 168 16.05 14.53 -18.82
CA VAL A 168 14.87 14.81 -19.64
C VAL A 168 14.04 13.53 -19.63
N VAL A 169 12.89 13.58 -18.96
CA VAL A 169 11.88 12.54 -19.12
C VAL A 169 11.44 12.71 -20.56
N VAL A 170 11.95 11.90 -21.47
CA VAL A 170 11.27 11.72 -22.75
C VAL A 170 9.84 11.37 -22.34
N PRO A 171 8.83 12.20 -22.68
CA PRO A 171 7.49 12.00 -22.18
C PRO A 171 7.14 10.54 -22.40
N ALA A 172 6.72 9.85 -21.32
CA ALA A 172 6.19 8.50 -21.46
C ALA A 172 5.21 8.55 -22.62
N VAL A 173 5.53 7.82 -23.70
CA VAL A 173 4.86 7.89 -25.01
C VAL A 173 3.40 8.21 -24.75
N VAL A 174 2.96 9.40 -25.18
CA VAL A 174 1.59 9.86 -24.95
C VAL A 174 0.70 8.71 -25.34
N PRO A 175 -0.07 8.13 -24.40
CA PRO A 175 -0.64 6.82 -24.64
C PRO A 175 -1.64 6.95 -25.78
N LEU A 176 -1.30 6.28 -26.87
CA LEU A 176 -1.98 6.31 -28.15
C LEU A 176 -3.48 6.03 -27.95
N ARG A 177 -4.28 6.77 -28.69
CA ARG A 177 -5.74 6.79 -28.59
C ARG A 177 -6.33 5.71 -29.50
N VAL A 178 -7.57 5.33 -29.21
CA VAL A 178 -8.36 4.54 -30.16
C VAL A 178 -8.49 5.37 -31.44
N GLY A 179 -8.19 4.76 -32.58
CA GLY A 179 -8.12 5.42 -33.88
C GLY A 179 -6.70 5.73 -34.36
N ASP A 180 -5.70 5.74 -33.49
CA ASP A 180 -4.32 6.02 -33.91
C ASP A 180 -3.76 4.88 -34.75
N ARG A 181 -3.05 5.23 -35.84
CA ARG A 181 -2.30 4.28 -36.66
C ARG A 181 -0.98 3.94 -36.00
N VAL A 182 -0.72 2.64 -35.87
CA VAL A 182 0.41 2.13 -35.11
C VAL A 182 1.08 0.93 -35.77
N ARG A 183 2.37 0.74 -35.50
CA ARG A 183 3.17 -0.42 -35.89
C ARG A 183 3.47 -1.27 -34.66
N VAL A 184 3.32 -2.58 -34.80
CA VAL A 184 3.74 -3.56 -33.79
C VAL A 184 5.24 -3.83 -33.92
N THR A 185 6.02 -3.64 -32.87
CA THR A 185 7.49 -3.68 -32.92
C THR A 185 8.14 -4.91 -32.29
N GLY A 186 7.36 -5.84 -31.76
CA GLY A 186 7.87 -7.10 -31.20
C GLY A 186 8.46 -8.04 -32.26
N GLY A 187 9.47 -8.83 -31.89
CA GLY A 187 9.99 -9.93 -32.72
C GLY A 187 8.99 -11.08 -32.82
N GLY A 188 8.74 -11.58 -34.02
CA GLY A 188 7.84 -12.71 -34.28
C GLY A 188 6.93 -12.50 -35.50
N LYS A 189 5.98 -13.42 -35.73
CA LYS A 189 5.09 -13.45 -36.92
C LYS A 189 4.30 -12.16 -37.18
N TYR A 190 4.08 -11.36 -36.13
CA TYR A 190 3.30 -10.12 -36.19
C TYR A 190 4.14 -8.85 -36.06
N GLY A 191 5.47 -8.99 -35.97
CA GLY A 191 6.40 -7.86 -35.96
C GLY A 191 6.36 -7.08 -37.27
N GLY A 192 6.38 -5.76 -37.17
CA GLY A 192 6.30 -4.84 -38.31
C GLY A 192 4.89 -4.62 -38.87
N LEU A 193 3.87 -5.35 -38.39
CA LEU A 193 2.49 -5.14 -38.84
C LEU A 193 1.99 -3.76 -38.42
N VAL A 194 1.37 -3.08 -39.37
CA VAL A 194 0.72 -1.78 -39.16
C VAL A 194 -0.79 -2.00 -39.05
N GLY A 195 -1.41 -1.28 -38.12
CA GLY A 195 -2.85 -1.32 -37.89
C GLY A 195 -3.35 -0.09 -37.15
N THR A 196 -4.60 -0.15 -36.71
CA THR A 196 -5.25 0.94 -35.98
C THR A 196 -5.64 0.46 -34.59
N ILE A 197 -5.47 1.29 -33.56
CA ILE A 197 -5.91 0.95 -32.21
C ILE A 197 -7.44 0.90 -32.18
N ALA A 198 -8.01 -0.29 -32.01
CA ALA A 198 -9.45 -0.49 -31.84
C ALA A 198 -9.90 -0.36 -30.39
N LYS A 199 -9.03 -0.73 -29.43
CA LYS A 199 -9.32 -0.62 -27.99
C LYS A 199 -8.04 -0.42 -27.18
N ARG A 200 -8.16 0.33 -26.09
CA ARG A 200 -7.10 0.51 -25.09
C ARG A 200 -7.48 -0.16 -23.78
N GLY A 201 -6.64 -1.08 -23.32
CA GLY A 201 -6.73 -1.71 -21.99
C GLY A 201 -5.88 -0.99 -20.94
N ARG A 202 -5.64 -1.66 -19.81
CA ARG A 202 -4.81 -1.10 -18.72
C ARG A 202 -3.30 -1.18 -18.98
N SER A 203 -2.86 -2.12 -19.83
CA SER A 203 -1.44 -2.37 -20.15
C SER A 203 -1.19 -2.81 -21.60
N ARG A 204 -2.24 -2.91 -22.43
CA ARG A 204 -2.19 -3.42 -23.81
C ARG A 204 -3.16 -2.67 -24.73
N TYR A 205 -2.82 -2.58 -26.01
CA TYR A 205 -3.72 -2.17 -27.08
C TYR A 205 -4.33 -3.41 -27.75
N GLN A 206 -5.54 -3.26 -28.28
CA GLN A 206 -6.08 -4.12 -29.32
C GLN A 206 -5.89 -3.38 -30.65
N VAL A 207 -5.02 -3.90 -31.51
CA VAL A 207 -4.66 -3.30 -32.78
C VAL A 207 -5.34 -4.09 -33.90
N GLN A 208 -6.23 -3.46 -34.64
CA GLN A 208 -6.80 -4.05 -35.84
C GLN A 208 -5.76 -4.00 -36.95
N THR A 209 -5.27 -5.16 -37.37
CA THR A 209 -4.31 -5.32 -38.47
C THR A 209 -4.91 -6.12 -39.62
N LYS A 210 -4.17 -6.24 -40.74
CA LYS A 210 -4.52 -7.14 -41.84
C LYS A 210 -4.57 -8.62 -41.45
N ALA A 211 -3.90 -9.01 -40.37
CA ALA A 211 -3.90 -10.38 -39.84
C ALA A 211 -5.00 -10.62 -38.80
N GLY A 212 -5.88 -9.63 -38.57
CA GLY A 212 -6.90 -9.64 -37.51
C GLY A 212 -6.55 -8.73 -36.33
N VAL A 213 -7.32 -8.85 -35.25
CA VAL A 213 -7.12 -8.07 -34.02
C VAL A 213 -5.99 -8.67 -33.21
N LEU A 214 -4.96 -7.87 -32.94
CA LEU A 214 -3.81 -8.26 -32.13
C LEU A 214 -3.86 -7.59 -30.76
N SER A 215 -3.69 -8.37 -29.71
CA SER A 215 -3.46 -7.83 -28.37
C SER A 215 -1.98 -7.58 -28.17
N THR A 216 -1.56 -6.32 -28.04
CA THR A 216 -0.14 -5.95 -28.02
C THR A 216 0.18 -5.13 -26.77
N PRO A 217 1.20 -5.49 -25.96
CA PRO A 217 1.68 -4.65 -24.86
C PRO A 217 2.01 -3.23 -25.32
N PHE A 218 1.76 -2.23 -24.47
CA PHE A 218 2.04 -0.84 -24.81
C PHE A 218 3.48 -0.58 -25.27
N ALA A 219 4.44 -1.32 -24.71
CA ALA A 219 5.85 -1.20 -25.04
C ALA A 219 6.22 -1.71 -26.46
N LEU A 220 5.34 -2.43 -27.14
CA LEU A 220 5.57 -3.02 -28.46
C LEU A 220 4.70 -2.38 -29.56
N VAL A 221 4.25 -1.14 -29.33
CA VAL A 221 3.40 -0.40 -30.25
C VAL A 221 3.95 1.01 -30.41
N GLU A 222 4.25 1.38 -31.65
CA GLU A 222 4.77 2.70 -32.01
C GLU A 222 3.80 3.42 -32.96
N PRO A 223 3.64 4.75 -32.86
CA PRO A 223 2.85 5.51 -33.82
C PRO A 223 3.47 5.44 -35.21
N VAL A 224 2.63 5.45 -36.24
CA VAL A 224 3.05 5.63 -37.63
C VAL A 224 2.66 7.05 -38.03
N GLU A 225 3.64 7.90 -38.31
CA GLU A 225 3.38 9.24 -38.85
C GLU A 225 2.62 9.13 -40.18
N THR A 226 1.44 9.73 -40.24
CA THR A 226 0.76 10.04 -41.49
C THR A 226 1.48 11.22 -42.12
N ARG A 227 2.17 10.98 -43.25
CA ARG A 227 2.52 12.05 -44.19
C ARG A 227 1.26 12.70 -44.75
#